data_AF-A0A060HUR6-F1
#
_entry.id   AF-A0A060HUR6-F1
#
_cell.length_a   1.000
_cell.length_b   1.000
_cell.length_c   1.000
_cell.angle_alpha   90.00
_cell.angle_beta   90.00
_cell.angle_gamma   90.00
#
_symmetry.space_group_name_H-M   'P 1'
#
loop_
_entity.id
_entity.type
_entity.pdbx_description
1 polymer ?
#
loop_
_entity_poly.entity_id
_entity_poly.type
_entity_poly.pdbx_seq_one_letter_code
_entity_poly.pdbx_strand_id
1 'polypeptide(L)'
;MFRYLCGALLALVPLVAANAESANFCRNSIKPNEPVELRFMGLEYALVTHALAERYCGAEPKPMRPRFLGYIEKQGCNPGTEIYTDVEAAIARLEGATLKLLAQDGNPTLEMSDQQVQEWASTTVDALGGCDALKKAHDAQLEE
;
A
#
# COMPACT_ATOMS: atom_id res chain seq x y z
N MET A 1 52.66 5.11 30.05
CA MET A 1 52.17 4.83 28.68
C MET A 1 50.75 4.28 28.62
N PHE A 2 50.00 4.14 29.73
CA PHE A 2 48.63 3.57 29.71
C PHE A 2 47.51 4.62 29.62
N ARG A 3 47.83 5.92 29.76
CA ARG A 3 46.83 7.01 29.79
C ARG A 3 46.45 7.56 28.41
N TYR A 4 47.26 7.31 27.38
CA TYR A 4 46.99 7.77 26.02
C TYR A 4 46.19 6.76 25.17
N LEU A 5 46.09 5.50 25.62
CA LEU A 5 45.31 4.45 24.95
C LEU A 5 43.80 4.55 25.22
N CYS A 6 43.38 5.13 26.36
CA CYS A 6 41.96 5.32 26.67
C CYS A 6 41.30 6.48 25.90
N GLY A 7 42.08 7.49 25.48
CA GLY A 7 41.55 8.64 24.73
C GLY A 7 41.18 8.31 23.28
N ALA A 8 41.90 7.37 22.65
CA ALA A 8 41.65 6.96 21.27
C ALA A 8 40.38 6.10 21.13
N LEU A 9 40.00 5.35 22.17
CA LEU A 9 38.79 4.52 22.15
C LEU A 9 37.52 5.36 22.30
N LEU A 10 37.54 6.46 23.06
CA LEU A 10 36.38 7.34 23.25
C LEU A 10 36.04 8.20 22.02
N ALA A 11 37.00 8.41 21.11
CA ALA A 11 36.77 9.18 19.88
C ALA A 11 36.17 8.34 18.73
N LEU A 12 36.18 7.00 18.82
CA LEU A 12 35.66 6.10 17.78
C LEU A 12 34.22 5.65 18.01
N VAL A 13 33.71 5.75 19.25
CA VAL A 13 32.32 5.38 19.59
C VAL A 13 31.24 6.27 18.95
N PRO A 14 31.40 7.61 18.77
CA PRO A 14 30.30 8.43 18.26
C PRO A 14 30.07 8.26 16.75
N LEU A 15 31.01 7.69 16.00
CA LEU A 15 30.87 7.47 14.54
C LEU A 15 29.98 6.26 14.19
N VAL A 16 29.76 5.33 15.13
CA VAL A 16 28.87 4.18 14.91
C VAL A 16 27.41 4.55 15.23
N ALA A 17 27.19 5.47 16.17
CA ALA A 17 25.85 5.91 16.57
C ALA A 17 25.15 6.80 15.52
N ALA A 18 25.91 7.49 14.66
CA ALA A 18 25.33 8.36 13.62
C ALA A 18 24.61 7.59 12.49
N ASN A 19 24.83 6.27 12.37
CA ASN A 19 24.14 5.40 11.40
C ASN A 19 23.04 4.54 12.05
N ALA A 20 22.70 4.80 13.32
CA ALA A 20 21.65 4.10 14.04
C ALA A 20 20.35 4.94 14.10
N GLU A 21 20.04 5.70 13.04
CA GLU A 21 18.69 6.17 12.84
C GLU A 21 17.84 4.92 12.59
N SER A 22 16.97 4.57 13.55
CA SER A 22 16.07 3.42 13.41
C SER A 22 15.36 3.53 12.07
N ALA A 23 15.43 2.50 11.23
CA ALA A 23 14.83 2.54 9.91
C ALA A 23 13.37 3.03 10.02
N ASN A 24 13.04 4.13 9.34
CA ASN A 24 11.66 4.58 9.29
C ASN A 24 10.90 3.56 8.44
N PHE A 25 10.09 2.75 9.12
CA PHE A 25 9.36 1.62 8.54
C PHE A 25 7.97 2.03 8.02
N CYS A 26 7.61 3.32 8.07
CA CYS A 26 6.32 3.84 7.62
C CYS A 26 6.46 4.67 6.33
N ARG A 27 7.22 4.13 5.38
CA ARG A 27 7.48 4.74 4.07
C ARG A 27 7.43 3.69 2.98
N ASN A 28 7.19 4.13 1.75
CA ASN A 28 7.20 3.30 0.57
C ASN A 28 8.47 3.51 -0.28
N SER A 29 9.23 4.58 0.00
CA SER A 29 10.50 4.90 -0.63
C SER A 29 11.62 3.91 -0.25
N ILE A 30 12.25 3.34 -1.26
CA ILE A 30 13.40 2.44 -1.13
C ILE A 30 14.68 3.22 -1.43
N LYS A 31 15.58 3.34 -0.45
CA LYS A 31 16.93 3.85 -0.70
C LYS A 31 17.92 2.69 -0.91
N PRO A 32 18.99 2.90 -1.70
CA PRO A 32 20.01 1.89 -1.89
C PRO A 32 20.59 1.42 -0.55
N ASN A 33 20.73 0.11 -0.38
CA ASN A 33 21.31 -0.54 0.80
C ASN A 33 20.52 -0.41 2.11
N GLU A 34 19.27 0.00 2.08
CA GLU A 34 18.38 -0.05 3.26
C GLU A 34 17.52 -1.32 3.26
N PRO A 35 17.13 -1.84 4.44
CA PRO A 35 16.13 -2.90 4.53
C PRO A 35 14.83 -2.47 3.84
N VAL A 36 14.30 -3.33 2.98
CA VAL A 36 13.00 -3.08 2.32
C VAL A 36 11.89 -3.36 3.31
N GLU A 37 10.97 -2.40 3.47
CA GLU A 37 9.73 -2.61 4.20
C GLU A 37 8.78 -3.48 3.37
N LEU A 38 8.48 -4.69 3.85
CA LEU A 38 7.66 -5.67 3.14
C LEU A 38 6.19 -5.66 3.58
N ARG A 39 5.85 -5.10 4.76
CA ARG A 39 4.50 -5.14 5.32
C ARG A 39 3.44 -4.43 4.46
N PHE A 40 3.88 -3.44 3.69
CA PHE A 40 3.03 -2.64 2.81
C PHE A 40 3.23 -2.94 1.33
N MET A 41 4.12 -3.89 1.01
CA MET A 41 4.35 -4.33 -0.36
C MET A 41 3.07 -4.93 -0.93
N GLY A 42 2.65 -4.44 -2.10
CA GLY A 42 1.42 -4.88 -2.76
C GLY A 42 0.13 -4.25 -2.21
N LEU A 43 0.21 -3.31 -1.25
CA LEU A 43 -0.97 -2.62 -0.73
C LEU A 43 -1.67 -1.78 -1.80
N GLU A 44 -0.90 -1.10 -2.65
CA GLU A 44 -1.41 -0.36 -3.80
C GLU A 44 -2.11 -1.28 -4.82
N TYR A 45 -1.48 -2.41 -5.15
CA TYR A 45 -2.08 -3.42 -6.01
C TYR A 45 -3.40 -3.92 -5.41
N ALA A 46 -3.42 -4.24 -4.11
CA ALA A 46 -4.63 -4.69 -3.42
C ALA A 46 -5.76 -3.65 -3.47
N LEU A 47 -5.44 -2.35 -3.35
CA LEU A 47 -6.42 -1.27 -3.49
C LEU A 47 -7.05 -1.26 -4.88
N VAL A 48 -6.23 -1.26 -5.92
CA VAL A 48 -6.67 -1.17 -7.32
C VAL A 48 -7.46 -2.41 -7.72
N THR A 49 -6.95 -3.60 -7.42
CA THR A 49 -7.61 -4.90 -7.68
C THR A 49 -8.96 -4.96 -6.97
N HIS A 50 -9.05 -4.50 -5.72
CA HIS A 50 -10.30 -4.49 -5.00
C HIS A 50 -11.32 -3.55 -5.62
N ALA A 51 -10.93 -2.29 -5.87
CA ALA A 51 -11.78 -1.28 -6.48
C ALA A 51 -12.28 -1.74 -7.87
N LEU A 52 -11.38 -2.29 -8.69
CA LEU A 52 -11.69 -2.84 -10.01
C LEU A 52 -12.74 -3.94 -9.92
N ALA A 53 -12.55 -4.88 -9.01
CA ALA A 53 -13.40 -6.05 -8.88
C ALA A 53 -14.79 -5.69 -8.30
N GLU A 54 -14.86 -4.79 -7.31
CA GLU A 54 -16.13 -4.23 -6.83
C GLU A 54 -16.90 -3.54 -7.96
N ARG A 55 -16.21 -2.71 -8.75
CA ARG A 55 -16.80 -1.95 -9.86
C ARG A 55 -17.30 -2.86 -10.97
N TYR A 56 -16.53 -3.87 -11.33
CA TYR A 56 -16.90 -4.86 -12.34
C TYR A 56 -18.12 -5.68 -11.91
N CYS A 57 -18.12 -6.13 -10.66
CA CYS A 57 -19.20 -6.96 -10.12
C CYS A 57 -20.47 -6.18 -9.77
N GLY A 58 -20.44 -4.84 -9.85
CA GLY A 58 -21.54 -3.98 -9.44
C GLY A 58 -21.86 -4.11 -7.95
N ALA A 59 -20.83 -4.30 -7.12
CA ALA A 59 -20.97 -4.20 -5.67
C ALA A 59 -21.29 -2.76 -5.27
N GLU A 60 -21.98 -2.57 -4.14
CA GLU A 60 -22.20 -1.24 -3.60
C GLU A 60 -20.86 -0.64 -3.17
N PRO A 61 -20.48 0.58 -3.59
CA PRO A 61 -19.20 1.15 -3.19
C PRO A 61 -19.12 1.34 -1.67
N LYS A 62 -18.13 0.72 -1.02
CA LYS A 62 -17.83 0.97 0.40
C LYS A 62 -16.57 1.82 0.54
N PRO A 63 -16.52 2.71 1.55
CA PRO A 63 -15.31 3.48 1.83
C PRO A 63 -14.12 2.55 2.06
N MET A 64 -13.04 2.75 1.31
CA MET A 64 -11.82 1.94 1.45
C MET A 64 -11.00 2.41 2.65
N ARG A 65 -11.12 3.69 3.02
CA ARG A 65 -10.35 4.32 4.09
C ARG A 65 -10.31 3.51 5.39
N PRO A 66 -11.44 3.11 6.02
CA PRO A 66 -11.41 2.41 7.31
C PRO A 66 -10.64 1.09 7.26
N ARG A 67 -10.69 0.38 6.12
CA ARG A 67 -10.03 -0.91 5.97
C ARG A 67 -8.52 -0.78 5.75
N PHE A 68 -8.14 0.00 4.75
CA PHE A 68 -6.73 0.10 4.36
C PHE A 68 -5.93 1.01 5.29
N LEU A 69 -6.46 2.19 5.65
CA LEU A 69 -5.78 3.07 6.61
C LEU A 69 -5.81 2.46 8.01
N GLY A 70 -6.90 1.79 8.39
CA GLY A 70 -6.97 1.06 9.66
C GLY A 70 -5.96 -0.09 9.75
N TYR A 71 -5.65 -0.79 8.64
CA TYR A 71 -4.55 -1.75 8.61
C TYR A 71 -3.19 -1.06 8.84
N ILE A 72 -2.92 0.04 8.17
CA ILE A 72 -1.66 0.80 8.31
C ILE A 72 -1.47 1.30 9.74
N GLU A 73 -2.53 1.84 10.35
CA GLU A 73 -2.54 2.29 11.76
C GLU A 73 -2.27 1.12 12.72
N LYS A 74 -2.90 -0.05 12.51
CA LYS A 74 -2.63 -1.27 13.30
C LYS A 74 -1.18 -1.75 13.20
N GLN A 75 -0.49 -1.42 12.10
CA GLN A 75 0.94 -1.70 11.91
C GLN A 75 1.86 -0.64 12.55
N GLY A 76 1.29 0.35 13.26
CA GLY A 76 2.02 1.41 13.95
C GLY A 76 2.32 2.64 13.10
N CYS A 77 1.74 2.74 11.89
CA CYS A 77 1.95 3.86 10.99
C CYS A 77 0.73 4.79 11.04
N ASN A 78 0.89 5.91 11.75
CA ASN A 78 -0.20 6.87 11.99
C ASN A 78 -0.37 7.84 10.81
N PRO A 79 -1.46 8.63 10.80
CA PRO A 79 -1.63 9.76 9.88
C PRO A 79 -0.39 10.67 9.84
N GLY A 80 -0.01 11.10 8.64
CA GLY A 80 1.19 11.92 8.38
C GLY A 80 2.47 11.12 8.13
N THR A 81 2.45 9.80 8.28
CA THR A 81 3.52 8.95 7.72
C THR A 81 3.40 8.88 6.20
N GLU A 82 4.53 8.61 5.52
CA GLU A 82 4.58 8.56 4.05
C GLU A 82 3.62 7.50 3.51
N ILE A 83 3.69 6.26 4.03
CA ILE A 83 2.79 5.19 3.56
C ILE A 83 1.31 5.50 3.79
N TYR A 84 0.97 6.12 4.92
CA TYR A 84 -0.42 6.51 5.20
C TYR A 84 -0.90 7.55 4.18
N THR A 85 -0.08 8.57 3.93
CA THR A 85 -0.40 9.66 3.01
C THR A 85 -0.52 9.16 1.57
N ASP A 86 0.39 8.29 1.14
CA ASP A 86 0.37 7.70 -0.20
C ASP A 86 -0.88 6.86 -0.42
N VAL A 87 -1.23 6.02 0.55
CA VAL A 87 -2.44 5.17 0.47
C VAL A 87 -3.70 6.01 0.54
N GLU A 88 -3.73 7.04 1.39
CA GLU A 88 -4.85 7.98 1.47
C GLU A 88 -5.09 8.68 0.12
N ALA A 89 -4.03 9.15 -0.53
CA ALA A 89 -4.10 9.77 -1.85
C ALA A 89 -4.54 8.77 -2.93
N ALA A 90 -4.02 7.53 -2.89
CA ALA A 90 -4.42 6.46 -3.80
C ALA A 90 -5.91 6.13 -3.64
N ILE A 91 -6.41 6.01 -2.40
CA ILE A 91 -7.83 5.80 -2.12
C ILE A 91 -8.68 6.91 -2.72
N ALA A 92 -8.31 8.18 -2.48
CA ALA A 92 -9.05 9.32 -3.03
C ALA A 92 -9.11 9.32 -4.57
N ARG A 93 -8.08 8.79 -5.23
CA ARG A 93 -8.04 8.63 -6.69
C ARG A 93 -8.92 7.47 -7.19
N LEU A 94 -8.97 6.38 -6.44
CA LEU A 94 -9.64 5.13 -6.85
C LEU A 94 -11.13 5.11 -6.46
N GLU A 95 -11.50 5.75 -5.34
CA GLU A 95 -12.88 5.91 -4.91
C GLU A 95 -13.67 6.72 -5.96
N GLY A 96 -14.60 6.06 -6.65
CA GLY A 96 -15.40 6.68 -7.71
C GLY A 96 -14.78 6.61 -9.11
N ALA A 97 -13.59 6.04 -9.27
CA ALA A 97 -12.98 5.82 -10.58
C ALA A 97 -13.86 4.94 -11.48
N THR A 98 -13.76 5.15 -12.79
CA THR A 98 -14.42 4.29 -13.77
C THR A 98 -13.70 2.95 -13.87
N LEU A 99 -14.40 1.91 -14.33
CA LEU A 99 -13.79 0.60 -14.56
C LEU A 99 -12.56 0.69 -15.48
N LYS A 100 -12.63 1.55 -16.52
CA LYS A 100 -11.51 1.81 -17.42
C LYS A 100 -10.32 2.43 -16.70
N LEU A 101 -10.54 3.47 -15.89
CA LEU A 101 -9.46 4.11 -15.14
C LEU A 101 -8.82 3.15 -14.13
N LEU A 102 -9.61 2.30 -13.48
CA LEU A 102 -9.12 1.26 -12.57
C LEU A 102 -8.28 0.20 -13.32
N ALA A 103 -8.72 -0.23 -14.50
CA ALA A 103 -7.95 -1.17 -15.33
C ALA A 103 -6.63 -0.56 -15.81
N GLN A 104 -6.58 0.76 -15.96
CA GLN A 104 -5.38 1.51 -16.32
C GLN A 104 -4.47 1.83 -15.12
N ASP A 105 -4.69 1.22 -13.95
CA ASP A 105 -3.97 1.53 -12.71
C ASP A 105 -4.05 3.02 -12.31
N GLY A 106 -5.17 3.65 -12.69
CA GLY A 106 -5.43 5.08 -12.55
C GLY A 106 -4.53 6.00 -13.38
N ASN A 107 -3.83 5.48 -14.41
CA ASN A 107 -3.12 6.28 -15.40
C ASN A 107 -3.98 6.48 -16.66
N PRO A 108 -4.61 7.65 -16.86
CA PRO A 108 -5.49 7.87 -18.01
C PRO A 108 -4.77 7.89 -19.37
N THR A 109 -3.43 7.97 -19.39
CA THR A 109 -2.63 7.97 -20.63
C THR A 109 -2.32 6.56 -21.14
N LEU A 110 -2.60 5.52 -20.34
CA LEU A 110 -2.43 4.13 -20.76
C LEU A 110 -3.59 3.73 -21.67
N GLU A 111 -3.36 3.65 -22.98
CA GLU A 111 -4.42 3.26 -23.91
C GLU A 111 -4.86 1.81 -23.70
N MET A 112 -6.14 1.62 -23.36
CA MET A 112 -6.79 0.32 -23.25
C MET A 112 -8.13 0.35 -24.00
N SER A 113 -8.36 -0.68 -24.80
CA SER A 113 -9.66 -0.93 -25.42
C SER A 113 -10.67 -1.40 -24.39
N ASP A 114 -11.97 -1.24 -24.70
CA ASP A 114 -13.02 -1.73 -23.80
C ASP A 114 -12.92 -3.24 -23.59
N GLN A 115 -12.51 -4.01 -24.60
CA GLN A 115 -12.28 -5.45 -24.47
C GLN A 115 -11.17 -5.75 -23.46
N GLN A 116 -10.04 -5.04 -23.53
CA GLN A 116 -8.94 -5.22 -22.58
C GLN A 116 -9.35 -4.86 -21.15
N VAL A 117 -10.16 -3.80 -21.00
CA VAL A 117 -10.71 -3.42 -19.69
C VAL A 117 -11.59 -4.55 -19.12
N GLN A 118 -12.46 -5.14 -19.94
CA GLN A 118 -13.34 -6.23 -19.51
C GLN A 118 -12.55 -7.51 -19.17
N GLU A 119 -11.58 -7.89 -20.01
CA GLU A 119 -10.73 -9.09 -19.80
C GLU A 119 -9.87 -8.96 -18.53
N TRP A 120 -9.29 -7.77 -18.31
CA TRP A 120 -8.52 -7.51 -17.09
C TRP A 120 -9.38 -7.59 -15.84
N ALA A 121 -10.56 -6.97 -15.88
CA ALA A 121 -11.50 -6.98 -14.76
C ALA A 121 -12.06 -8.38 -14.48
N SER A 122 -12.43 -9.14 -15.51
CA SER A 122 -12.94 -10.51 -15.35
C SER A 122 -11.87 -11.43 -14.78
N THR A 123 -10.63 -11.37 -15.31
CA THR A 123 -9.51 -12.17 -14.80
C THR A 123 -9.21 -11.85 -13.34
N THR A 124 -9.25 -10.56 -12.98
CA THR A 124 -9.05 -10.11 -11.60
C THR A 124 -10.13 -10.67 -10.67
N VAL A 125 -11.39 -10.62 -11.09
CA VAL A 125 -12.52 -11.15 -10.33
C VAL A 125 -12.44 -12.66 -10.17
N ASP A 126 -12.06 -13.38 -11.23
CA ASP A 126 -11.89 -14.83 -11.19
C ASP A 126 -10.77 -15.24 -10.22
N ALA A 127 -9.66 -14.50 -10.19
CA ALA A 127 -8.58 -14.70 -9.23
C ALA A 127 -9.02 -14.48 -7.77
N LEU A 128 -10.07 -13.68 -7.56
CA LEU A 128 -10.68 -13.43 -6.25
C LEU A 128 -11.85 -14.39 -5.92
N GLY A 129 -12.09 -15.41 -6.75
CA GLY A 129 -13.14 -16.41 -6.53
C GLY A 129 -14.51 -16.04 -7.10
N GLY A 130 -14.57 -15.04 -7.98
CA GLY A 130 -15.79 -14.61 -8.66
C GLY A 130 -16.60 -13.56 -7.90
N CYS A 131 -17.57 -12.95 -8.60
CA CYS A 131 -18.35 -11.85 -8.06
C CYS A 131 -19.16 -12.18 -6.81
N ASP A 132 -19.69 -13.40 -6.70
CA ASP A 132 -20.49 -13.80 -5.53
C ASP A 132 -19.63 -13.90 -4.27
N ALA A 133 -18.43 -14.48 -4.40
CA ALA A 133 -17.46 -14.55 -3.30
C ALA A 133 -17.01 -13.14 -2.88
N LEU A 134 -16.75 -12.28 -3.85
CA LEU A 134 -16.37 -10.89 -3.59
C LEU A 134 -17.46 -10.13 -2.86
N LYS A 135 -18.71 -10.17 -3.35
CA LYS A 135 -19.85 -9.50 -2.71
C LYS A 135 -20.06 -10.00 -1.29
N LYS A 136 -19.99 -11.32 -1.07
CA LYS A 136 -20.09 -11.91 0.27
C LYS A 136 -18.98 -11.42 1.20
N ALA A 137 -17.73 -11.39 0.75
CA ALA A 137 -16.61 -10.91 1.57
C ALA A 137 -16.71 -9.40 1.85
N HIS A 138 -17.15 -8.64 0.85
CA HIS A 138 -17.43 -7.22 0.95
C HIS A 138 -18.55 -6.94 1.97
N ASP A 139 -19.58 -7.79 2.04
CA ASP A 139 -20.69 -7.67 2.99
C ASP A 139 -20.35 -8.14 4.41
N ALA A 140 -19.55 -9.21 4.55
CA ALA A 140 -19.09 -9.69 5.85
C ALA A 140 -18.25 -8.66 6.60
N GLN A 141 -17.52 -7.78 5.89
CA GLN A 141 -16.79 -6.66 6.50
C GLN A 141 -17.71 -5.60 7.14
N LEU A 142 -19.03 -5.69 7.00
CA LEU A 142 -20.01 -4.83 7.70
C LEU A 142 -20.37 -5.32 9.11
N GLU A 143 -20.04 -6.57 9.46
CA GLU A 143 -20.49 -7.20 10.71
C GLU A 143 -19.41 -7.22 11.81
N GLU A 144 -18.19 -6.74 11.52
CA GLU A 144 -17.06 -6.59 12.46
C GLU A 144 -16.75 -5.12 12.78
#